data_AF-A0A8T5A348-F1
#
_entry.id   AF-A0A8T5A348-F1
#
_cell.length_a   1.000
_cell.length_b   1.000
_cell.length_c   1.000
_cell.angle_alpha   90.00
_cell.angle_beta   90.00
_cell.angle_gamma   90.00
#
_symmetry.space_group_name_H-M   'P 1'
#
loop_
_entity.id
_entity.type
_entity.pdbx_description
1 polymer ?
#
loop_
_entity_poly.entity_id
_entity_poly.type
_entity_poly.pdbx_seq_one_letter_code
_entity_poly.pdbx_strand_id
1 'polypeptide(L)'
;ANKLSEVLYGRVGYVVEARISNETLQRLHEANPQATKLIWFDDVDIPSVEKLCIAGSSLADTQLYRDYLEHGKIWYVVFEDQRRGMVVGITRNCVVTLFSKSTTEEFIKYIFEDLLKLIE
;
A
#
# COMPACT_ATOMS: atom_id res chain seq x y z
N ALA A 1 -4.34 -15.91 -12.91
CA ALA A 1 -4.15 -16.84 -11.78
C ALA A 1 -4.32 -18.31 -12.19
N ASN A 2 -5.55 -18.79 -12.44
CA ASN A 2 -5.83 -20.22 -12.66
C ASN A 2 -5.08 -20.85 -13.84
N LYS A 3 -5.03 -20.18 -15.00
CA LYS A 3 -4.32 -20.74 -16.17
C LYS A 3 -2.83 -20.90 -15.93
N LEU A 4 -2.20 -19.91 -15.29
CA LEU A 4 -0.79 -20.00 -14.87
C LEU A 4 -0.58 -21.14 -13.87
N SER A 5 -1.52 -21.32 -12.93
CA SER A 5 -1.45 -22.40 -11.94
C SER A 5 -1.46 -23.78 -12.59
N GLU A 6 -2.36 -24.02 -13.55
CA GLU A 6 -2.40 -25.27 -14.32
C GLU A 6 -1.09 -25.54 -15.07
N VAL A 7 -0.57 -24.52 -15.76
CA VAL A 7 0.63 -24.66 -16.60
C VAL A 7 1.87 -24.94 -15.75
N LEU A 8 2.03 -24.24 -14.62
CA LEU A 8 3.22 -24.35 -13.78
C LEU A 8 3.16 -25.49 -12.76
N TYR A 9 1.97 -25.84 -12.26
CA TYR A 9 1.80 -26.74 -11.11
C TYR A 9 0.83 -27.90 -11.36
N GLY A 10 0.23 -27.99 -12.56
CA GLY A 10 -0.71 -29.07 -12.91
C GLY A 10 -2.05 -29.02 -12.18
N ARG A 11 -2.33 -27.96 -11.42
CA ARG A 11 -3.59 -27.76 -10.69
C ARG A 11 -3.89 -26.29 -10.44
N VAL A 12 -5.17 -25.96 -10.30
CA VAL A 12 -5.65 -24.60 -9.99
C VAL A 12 -5.35 -24.22 -8.52
N GLY A 13 -5.27 -22.92 -8.25
CA GLY A 13 -5.14 -22.38 -6.88
C GLY A 13 -3.71 -22.22 -6.36
N TYR A 14 -2.68 -22.49 -7.17
CA TYR A 14 -1.28 -22.33 -6.77
C TYR A 14 -0.72 -20.92 -6.99
N VAL A 15 -1.17 -20.25 -8.05
CA VAL A 15 -0.92 -18.84 -8.31
C VAL A 15 -2.18 -18.09 -7.91
N VAL A 16 -2.09 -17.33 -6.82
CA VAL A 16 -3.19 -16.56 -6.25
C VAL A 16 -2.93 -15.06 -6.42
N GLU A 17 -3.96 -14.25 -6.22
CA GLU A 17 -3.82 -12.80 -6.17
C GLU A 17 -3.12 -12.39 -4.88
N ALA A 18 -2.15 -11.48 -4.99
CA ALA A 18 -1.46 -10.92 -3.84
C ALA A 18 -2.31 -9.82 -3.18
N ARG A 19 -2.34 -9.80 -1.85
CA ARG A 19 -3.09 -8.81 -1.08
C ARG A 19 -2.26 -8.28 0.08
N ILE A 20 -2.48 -7.01 0.40
CA ILE A 20 -2.01 -6.38 1.63
C ILE A 20 -3.26 -5.94 2.39
N SER A 21 -3.31 -6.28 3.68
CA SER A 21 -4.40 -5.89 4.56
C SER A 21 -4.37 -4.39 4.86
N ASN A 22 -5.53 -3.82 5.20
CA ASN A 22 -5.60 -2.41 5.59
C ASN A 22 -4.80 -2.15 6.88
N GLU A 23 -4.79 -3.13 7.80
CA GLU A 23 -4.02 -3.11 9.04
C GLU A 23 -2.52 -3.11 8.75
N THR A 24 -2.05 -3.84 7.75
CA THR A 24 -0.64 -3.84 7.35
C THR A 24 -0.24 -2.50 6.73
N LEU A 25 -1.09 -1.87 5.91
CA LEU A 25 -0.84 -0.51 5.42
C LEU A 25 -0.88 0.53 6.54
N GLN A 26 -1.76 0.35 7.53
CA GLN A 26 -1.80 1.19 8.73
C GLN A 26 -0.50 1.08 9.53
N ARG A 27 -0.03 -0.14 9.83
CA ARG A 27 1.25 -0.36 10.52
C ARG A 27 2.43 0.20 9.73
N LEU A 28 2.40 0.09 8.40
CA LEU A 28 3.43 0.68 7.53
C LEU A 28 3.49 2.20 7.68
N HIS A 29 2.33 2.86 7.68
CA HIS A 29 2.24 4.31 7.92
C HIS A 29 2.71 4.68 9.34
N GLU A 30 2.20 4.01 10.36
CA GLU A 30 2.44 4.33 11.77
C GLU A 30 3.87 4.01 12.23
N ALA A 31 4.56 3.07 11.57
CA ALA A 31 5.98 2.80 11.81
C ALA A 31 6.89 3.95 11.35
N ASN A 32 6.44 4.77 10.39
CA ASN A 32 7.16 5.96 9.93
C ASN A 32 6.19 7.12 9.59
N PRO A 33 5.56 7.73 10.61
CA PRO A 33 4.43 8.64 10.42
C PRO A 33 4.84 9.95 9.71
N GLN A 34 6.11 10.34 9.84
CA GLN A 34 6.66 11.55 9.23
C GLN A 34 7.01 11.37 7.74
N ALA A 35 7.14 10.13 7.28
CA ALA A 35 7.50 9.83 5.89
C ALA A 35 6.30 9.65 4.97
N THR A 36 5.09 9.52 5.51
CA THR A 36 3.89 9.35 4.70
C THR A 36 3.38 10.70 4.21
N LYS A 37 3.23 10.82 2.89
CA LYS A 37 2.83 12.06 2.23
C LYS A 37 1.33 12.12 1.99
N LEU A 38 0.71 10.95 1.80
CA LEU A 38 -0.67 10.83 1.36
C LEU A 38 -1.24 9.44 1.71
N ILE A 39 -2.50 9.42 2.16
CA ILE A 39 -3.26 8.20 2.50
C ILE A 39 -4.64 8.29 1.84
N TRP A 40 -5.02 7.24 1.12
CA TRP A 40 -6.38 7.05 0.64
C TRP A 40 -7.10 6.00 1.45
N PHE A 41 -8.36 6.28 1.73
CA PHE A 41 -9.32 5.40 2.35
C PHE A 41 -10.36 4.96 1.32
N ASP A 42 -10.82 3.72 1.45
CA ASP A 42 -12.02 3.20 0.82
C ASP A 42 -12.94 2.57 1.87
N ASP A 43 -14.08 2.02 1.44
CA ASP A 43 -15.09 1.45 2.35
C ASP A 43 -15.51 2.48 3.41
N VAL A 44 -15.67 3.73 2.96
CA VAL A 44 -15.97 4.87 3.82
C VAL A 44 -17.48 4.95 4.04
N ASP A 45 -17.92 5.14 5.28
CA ASP A 45 -19.33 5.22 5.66
C ASP A 45 -19.98 6.60 5.37
N ILE A 46 -19.48 7.31 4.36
CA ILE A 46 -19.96 8.63 3.93
C ILE A 46 -20.78 8.48 2.64
N PRO A 47 -22.06 8.90 2.61
CA PRO A 47 -22.91 8.74 1.43
C PRO A 47 -22.29 9.28 0.14
N SER A 48 -22.29 8.45 -0.91
CA SER A 48 -21.75 8.77 -2.25
C SER A 48 -20.23 8.97 -2.34
N VAL A 49 -19.48 8.74 -1.25
CA VAL A 49 -18.01 8.84 -1.26
C VAL A 49 -17.40 7.45 -1.40
N GLU A 50 -16.84 7.15 -2.58
CA GLU A 50 -16.16 5.86 -2.80
C GLU A 50 -14.75 5.80 -2.21
N LYS A 51 -14.05 6.93 -2.26
CA LYS A 51 -12.66 7.07 -1.80
C LYS A 51 -12.44 8.46 -1.24
N LEU A 52 -11.63 8.54 -0.20
CA LEU A 52 -11.24 9.77 0.44
C LEU A 52 -9.72 9.83 0.58
N CYS A 53 -9.14 11.02 0.41
CA CYS A 53 -7.69 11.23 0.51
C CYS A 53 -7.38 12.27 1.59
N ILE A 54 -6.38 11.98 2.42
CA ILE A 54 -5.70 12.98 3.25
C ILE A 54 -4.24 13.09 2.83
N ALA A 55 -3.74 14.32 2.76
CA ALA A 55 -2.37 14.62 2.37
C ALA A 55 -1.82 15.73 3.25
N GLY A 56 -0.56 15.59 3.68
CA GLY A 56 0.06 16.51 4.61
C GLY A 56 1.27 15.88 5.29
N SER A 57 2.03 16.71 6.02
CA SER A 57 3.06 16.25 6.93
C SER A 57 2.43 15.73 8.22
N SER A 58 3.00 14.67 8.81
CA SER A 58 2.64 14.20 10.15
C SER A 58 1.16 13.77 10.29
N LEU A 59 0.60 13.13 9.26
CA LEU A 59 -0.82 12.75 9.21
C LEU A 59 -1.27 11.92 10.42
N ALA A 60 -0.40 11.05 10.95
CA ALA A 60 -0.69 10.20 12.11
C ALA A 60 -1.08 10.98 13.38
N ASP A 61 -0.64 12.24 13.50
CA ASP A 61 -0.90 13.08 14.68
C ASP A 61 -2.25 13.80 14.59
N THR A 62 -2.87 13.81 13.40
CA THR A 62 -4.10 14.57 13.15
C THR A 62 -5.34 13.86 13.69
N GLN A 63 -6.32 14.64 14.18
CA GLN A 63 -7.63 14.09 14.54
C GLN A 63 -8.31 13.47 13.31
N LEU A 64 -8.15 14.11 12.15
CA LEU A 64 -8.75 13.67 10.89
C LEU A 64 -8.30 12.25 10.49
N TYR A 65 -7.03 11.89 10.70
CA TYR A 65 -6.55 10.53 10.47
C TYR A 65 -7.25 9.52 11.39
N ARG A 66 -7.38 9.83 12.68
CA ARG A 66 -8.07 8.97 13.64
C ARG A 66 -9.54 8.77 13.29
N ASP A 67 -10.23 9.86 12.97
CA ASP A 67 -11.65 9.82 12.58
C ASP A 67 -11.83 8.92 11.35
N TYR A 68 -10.98 9.06 10.31
CA TYR A 68 -11.10 8.25 9.10
C TYR A 68 -10.69 6.78 9.28
N LEU A 69 -9.87 6.44 10.27
CA LEU A 69 -9.66 5.03 10.64
C LEU A 69 -10.91 4.39 11.24
N GLU A 70 -11.78 5.16 11.90
CA GLU A 70 -13.05 4.65 12.44
C GLU A 70 -14.11 4.49 11.34
N HIS A 71 -14.01 5.29 10.28
CA HIS A 71 -15.01 5.42 9.22
C HIS A 71 -14.66 4.70 7.92
N GLY A 72 -13.43 4.21 7.75
CA GLY A 72 -13.01 3.57 6.51
C GLY A 72 -11.72 2.76 6.64
N LYS A 73 -11.27 2.21 5.52
CA LYS A 73 -10.09 1.34 5.47
C LYS A 73 -9.01 1.97 4.60
N ILE A 74 -7.77 1.94 5.07
CA ILE A 74 -6.64 2.36 4.23
C ILE A 74 -6.57 1.46 2.99
N TRP A 75 -6.58 2.09 1.83
CA TRP A 75 -6.55 1.45 0.52
C TRP A 75 -5.23 1.64 -0.22
N TYR A 76 -4.65 2.84 -0.11
CA TYR A 76 -3.43 3.24 -0.80
C TYR A 76 -2.64 4.24 0.04
N VAL A 77 -1.33 4.02 0.16
CA VAL A 77 -0.43 4.92 0.90
C VAL A 77 0.74 5.32 0.02
N VAL A 78 1.12 6.60 0.11
CA VAL A 78 2.36 7.12 -0.50
C VAL A 78 3.29 7.54 0.62
N PHE A 79 4.47 6.92 0.66
CA PHE A 79 5.45 7.13 1.71
C PHE A 79 6.86 7.22 1.13
N GLU A 80 7.76 7.81 1.91
CA GLU A 80 9.18 7.85 1.63
C GLU A 80 9.92 6.75 2.40
N ASP A 81 10.53 5.79 1.71
CA ASP A 81 11.53 4.92 2.34
C ASP A 81 12.85 5.69 2.37
N GLN A 82 13.11 6.32 3.51
CA GLN A 82 14.33 7.10 3.76
C GLN A 82 15.61 6.27 3.62
N ARG A 83 15.57 4.95 3.87
CA ARG A 83 16.75 4.07 3.75
C ARG A 83 17.16 3.86 2.30
N ARG A 84 16.17 3.87 1.40
CA ARG A 84 16.35 3.70 -0.05
C ARG A 84 16.35 5.04 -0.80
N GLY A 85 15.92 6.12 -0.15
CA GLY A 85 15.74 7.43 -0.78
C GLY A 85 14.63 7.44 -1.82
N MET A 86 13.60 6.59 -1.65
CA MET A 86 12.54 6.39 -2.65
C MET A 86 11.19 6.86 -2.14
N VAL A 87 10.40 7.49 -3.00
CA VAL A 87 8.99 7.83 -2.72
C VAL A 87 8.12 6.86 -3.49
N VAL A 88 7.35 6.05 -2.76
CA VAL A 88 6.61 4.92 -3.31
C VAL A 88 5.18 4.93 -2.83
N GLY A 89 4.27 4.64 -3.75
CA GLY A 89 2.87 4.36 -3.48
C GLY A 89 2.60 2.86 -3.52
N ILE A 90 1.80 2.34 -2.58
CA ILE A 90 1.35 0.94 -2.60
C ILE A 90 -0.12 0.79 -2.22
N THR A 91 -0.86 0.03 -3.03
CA THR A 91 -2.28 -0.28 -2.87
C THR A 91 -2.48 -1.66 -2.23
N ARG A 92 -3.65 -1.93 -1.65
CA ARG A 92 -4.00 -3.25 -1.07
C ARG A 92 -3.95 -4.41 -2.08
N ASN A 93 -4.14 -4.15 -3.37
CA ASN A 93 -4.01 -5.16 -4.44
C ASN A 93 -2.61 -5.16 -5.07
N CYS A 94 -1.60 -4.69 -4.34
CA CYS A 94 -0.19 -4.75 -4.69
C CYS A 94 0.21 -3.99 -5.97
N VAL A 95 -0.56 -2.99 -6.40
CA VAL A 95 -0.09 -2.02 -7.40
C VAL A 95 0.90 -1.09 -6.70
N VAL A 96 2.15 -1.11 -7.16
CA VAL A 96 3.25 -0.28 -6.65
C VAL A 96 3.58 0.81 -7.67
N THR A 97 3.65 2.06 -7.23
CA THR A 97 3.98 3.22 -8.06
C THR A 97 5.23 3.91 -7.51
N LEU A 98 6.20 4.18 -8.38
CA LEU A 98 7.41 4.92 -8.02
C LEU A 98 7.25 6.40 -8.39
N PHE A 99 7.48 7.30 -7.43
CA PHE A 99 7.43 8.76 -7.64
C PHE A 99 8.83 9.41 -7.71
N SER A 100 9.85 8.75 -7.18
CA SER A 100 11.24 9.21 -7.24
C SER A 100 11.96 8.67 -8.49
N LYS A 101 13.09 9.27 -8.86
CA LYS A 101 13.93 8.74 -9.94
C LYS A 101 14.69 7.50 -9.47
N SER A 102 14.59 6.40 -10.21
CA SER A 102 15.37 5.18 -10.01
C SER A 102 15.42 4.40 -11.32
N THR A 103 16.33 3.43 -11.42
CA THR A 103 16.32 2.46 -12.52
C THR A 103 15.24 1.40 -12.32
N THR A 104 14.85 0.73 -13.40
CA THR A 104 13.90 -0.39 -13.32
C THR A 104 14.44 -1.51 -12.44
N GLU A 105 15.74 -1.82 -12.55
CA GLU A 105 16.41 -2.87 -11.79
C GLU A 105 16.43 -2.57 -10.29
N GLU A 106 16.74 -1.33 -9.90
CA GLU A 106 16.69 -0.89 -8.50
C GLU A 106 15.27 -0.96 -7.93
N PHE A 107 14.27 -0.54 -8.72
CA PHE A 107 12.89 -0.56 -8.27
C PHE A 107 12.36 -1.99 -8.12
N ILE A 108 12.67 -2.88 -9.07
CA ILE A 108 12.37 -4.31 -8.95
C ILE A 108 13.03 -4.88 -7.70
N LYS A 109 14.33 -4.61 -7.50
CA LYS A 109 15.05 -5.08 -6.31
C LYS A 109 14.39 -4.59 -5.02
N TYR A 110 13.98 -3.33 -4.95
CA TYR A 110 13.24 -2.78 -3.81
C TYR A 110 11.91 -3.50 -3.57
N ILE A 111 11.14 -3.78 -4.63
CA ILE A 111 9.89 -4.54 -4.50
C ILE A 111 10.16 -5.92 -3.88
N PHE A 112 11.15 -6.65 -4.41
CA PHE A 112 11.47 -8.00 -3.94
C PHE A 112 12.03 -8.04 -2.52
N GLU A 113 12.90 -7.09 -2.16
CA GLU A 113 13.60 -7.09 -0.87
C GLU A 113 12.77 -6.47 0.26
N ASP A 114 11.92 -5.48 -0.02
CA ASP A 114 11.22 -4.70 1.00
C ASP A 114 9.70 -4.89 0.94
N LEU A 115 9.07 -4.69 -0.24
CA LEU A 115 7.60 -4.64 -0.32
C LEU A 115 6.92 -6.00 -0.29
N LEU A 116 7.55 -7.06 -0.81
CA LEU A 116 6.98 -8.42 -0.76
C LEU A 116 6.71 -8.90 0.67
N LYS A 117 7.43 -8.36 1.66
CA LYS A 117 7.24 -8.69 3.08
C LYS A 117 5.92 -8.18 3.67
N LEU A 118 5.21 -7.33 2.94
CA LEU A 118 3.92 -6.77 3.33
C LEU A 118 2.73 -7.62 2.87
N ILE A 119 2.96 -8.57 1.95
CA ILE A 119 1.91 -9.42 1.38
C ILE A 119 1.55 -10.53 2.39
N GLU A 120 0.27 -10.86 2.47
CA GLU A 120 -0.32 -11.89 3.34
C GLU A 120 -0.97 -13.01 2.54
#